data_AF-A0A527VLX4-F1
#
_entry.id   AF-A0A527VLX4-F1
#
_cell.length_a   1.000
_cell.length_b   1.000
_cell.length_c   1.000
_cell.angle_alpha   90.00
_cell.angle_beta   90.00
_cell.angle_gamma   90.00
#
_symmetry.space_group_name_H-M   'P 1'
#
loop_
_entity.id
_entity.type
_entity.pdbx_description
1 polymer ?
#
loop_
_entity_poly.entity_id
_entity_poly.type
_entity_poly.pdbx_seq_one_letter_code
_entity_poly.pdbx_strand_id
1 'polypeptide(L)' 'TKTGQWSTSAQLLEDLAAEGHELPRKIVDWRQLTKLKSTYTDALPGFINPGTNRVHTSYALAATTTGRLSSSDPN' A
#
# COMPACT_ATOMS: atom_id res chain seq x y z
N THR A 1 7.23 7.62 -16.81
CA THR A 1 6.52 8.18 -15.64
C THR A 1 6.53 9.71 -15.70
N LYS A 2 5.84 10.44 -14.80
CA LYS A 2 5.93 11.92 -14.71
C LYS A 2 7.38 12.45 -14.58
N THR A 3 8.32 11.57 -14.25
CA THR A 3 9.77 11.83 -14.11
C THR A 3 10.62 11.28 -15.26
N GLY A 4 10.03 10.81 -16.36
CA GLY A 4 10.76 10.27 -17.53
C GLY A 4 11.40 8.89 -17.34
N GLN A 5 11.37 8.33 -16.13
CA GLN A 5 11.87 6.98 -15.86
C GLN A 5 10.97 5.90 -16.46
N TRP A 6 11.58 4.76 -16.78
CA TRP A 6 10.86 3.55 -17.19
C TRP A 6 9.88 3.13 -16.09
N SER A 7 8.67 2.74 -16.50
CA SER A 7 7.66 2.28 -15.55
C SER A 7 8.04 0.92 -15.01
N THR A 8 7.89 0.71 -13.71
CA THR A 8 7.87 -0.63 -13.10
C THR A 8 6.53 -0.85 -12.41
N SER A 9 5.44 -0.39 -13.02
CA SER A 9 4.08 -0.60 -12.50
C SER A 9 3.77 -2.09 -12.36
N ALA A 10 2.90 -2.43 -11.40
CA ALA A 10 2.46 -3.81 -11.20
C ALA A 10 1.92 -4.43 -12.50
N GLN A 11 1.09 -3.67 -13.24
CA GLN A 11 0.55 -4.12 -14.53
C GLN A 11 1.66 -4.52 -15.52
N LEU A 12 2.67 -3.67 -15.71
CA LEU A 12 3.75 -3.95 -16.67
C LEU A 12 4.58 -5.18 -16.25
N LEU A 13 4.82 -5.33 -14.94
CA LEU A 13 5.55 -6.48 -14.43
C LEU A 13 4.76 -7.79 -14.55
N GLU A 14 3.43 -7.73 -14.41
CA GLU A 14 2.55 -8.88 -14.64
C GLU A 14 2.50 -9.25 -16.13
N ASP A 15 2.44 -8.26 -17.03
CA ASP A 15 2.48 -8.49 -18.47
C ASP A 15 3.80 -9.18 -18.87
N LEU A 16 4.95 -8.67 -18.38
CA LEU A 16 6.26 -9.30 -18.60
C LEU A 16 6.39 -10.69 -17.97
N ALA A 17 5.76 -10.92 -16.81
CA ALA A 17 5.72 -12.24 -16.20
C ALA A 17 4.91 -13.23 -17.05
N ALA A 18 3.80 -12.78 -17.65
CA ALA A 18 2.97 -13.57 -18.55
C ALA A 18 3.69 -13.91 -19.87
N GLU A 19 4.61 -13.06 -20.32
CA GLU A 19 5.52 -13.32 -21.44
C GLU A 19 6.60 -14.37 -21.13
N GLY A 20 6.70 -14.82 -19.88
CA GLY A 20 7.61 -15.90 -19.45
C GLY A 20 8.88 -15.42 -18.75
N HIS A 21 8.99 -14.13 -18.42
CA HIS A 21 10.13 -13.63 -17.66
C HIS A 21 9.97 -13.94 -16.16
N GLU A 22 10.89 -14.73 -15.60
CA GLU A 22 10.82 -15.14 -14.19
C GLU A 22 11.05 -13.99 -13.18
N LEU A 23 11.89 -13.01 -13.54
CA LEU A 23 12.27 -11.92 -12.65
C LEU A 23 11.08 -10.98 -12.33
N PRO A 24 10.29 -10.50 -13.30
CA PRO A 24 9.08 -9.72 -13.04
C PRO A 24 8.12 -10.40 -12.06
N ARG A 25 7.90 -11.72 -12.19
CA ARG A 25 7.05 -12.48 -11.27
C ARG A 25 7.54 -12.39 -9.82
N LYS A 26 8.83 -12.68 -9.60
CA LYS A 26 9.45 -12.57 -8.26
C LYS A 26 9.35 -11.16 -7.68
N ILE A 27 9.48 -10.12 -8.53
CA ILE A 27 9.35 -8.73 -8.09
C ILE A 27 7.92 -8.42 -7.65
N VAL A 28 6.90 -8.88 -8.38
CA VAL A 28 5.50 -8.68 -8.01
C VAL A 28 5.20 -9.32 -6.66
N ASP A 29 5.57 -10.60 -6.48
CA ASP A 29 5.33 -11.34 -5.25
C ASP A 29 6.03 -10.67 -4.06
N TRP A 30 7.30 -10.28 -4.23
CA TRP A 30 8.06 -9.57 -3.21
C TRP A 30 7.42 -8.22 -2.84
N ARG A 31 6.94 -7.45 -3.83
CA ARG A 31 6.29 -6.16 -3.59
C ARG A 31 4.99 -6.31 -2.82
N GLN A 32 4.18 -7.33 -3.12
CA GLN A 32 2.95 -7.61 -2.39
C GLN A 32 3.25 -7.88 -0.91
N LEU A 33 4.15 -8.81 -0.62
CA LEU A 33 4.52 -9.16 0.75
C LEU A 33 5.16 -7.99 1.50
N THR A 34 6.08 -7.28 0.85
CA THR A 34 6.77 -6.14 1.46
C THR A 34 5.80 -5.02 1.79
N LYS A 35 4.83 -4.74 0.90
CA LYS A 35 3.83 -3.68 1.12
C LYS A 35 2.92 -4.03 2.30
N LEU A 36 2.46 -5.27 2.40
CA LEU A 36 1.63 -5.74 3.52
C LEU A 36 2.40 -5.63 4.84
N LYS A 37 3.63 -6.14 4.85
CA LYS A 37 4.48 -6.10 6.04
C LYS A 37 4.75 -4.67 6.51
N SER A 38 5.22 -3.80 5.61
CA SER A 38 5.62 -2.44 5.97
C SER A 38 4.43 -1.55 6.34
N THR A 39 3.29 -1.73 5.69
CA THR A 39 2.12 -0.85 5.87
C THR A 39 1.28 -1.27 7.07
N TYR A 40 1.19 -2.58 7.35
CA TYR A 40 0.28 -3.09 8.37
C TYR A 40 1.03 -3.79 9.50
N THR A 41 1.78 -4.85 9.19
CA THR A 41 2.37 -5.72 10.22
C THR A 41 3.37 -4.99 11.12
N ASP A 42 4.27 -4.22 10.52
CA ASP A 42 5.31 -3.50 11.26
C ASP A 42 4.79 -2.16 11.81
N ALA A 43 3.86 -1.51 11.13
CA ALA A 43 3.41 -0.16 11.47
C ALA A 43 2.28 -0.13 12.52
N LEU A 44 1.26 -0.99 12.42
CA LEU A 44 0.08 -0.95 13.29
C LEU A 44 0.40 -1.08 14.79
N PRO A 45 1.36 -1.93 15.22
CA PRO A 45 1.76 -1.98 16.63
C PRO A 45 2.23 -0.63 17.18
N GLY A 46 2.85 0.22 16.34
CA GLY A 46 3.28 1.57 16.70
C GLY A 46 2.14 2.58 16.89
N PHE A 47 0.93 2.26 16.41
CA PHE A 47 -0.27 3.11 16.57
C PHE A 47 -1.17 2.69 17.73
N ILE A 48 -0.74 1.72 18.55
CA ILE A 48 -1.51 1.29 19.72
C ILE A 48 -1.47 2.40 20.78
N ASN A 49 -2.64 2.92 21.14
CA ASN A 49 -2.76 3.90 22.21
C ASN A 49 -2.60 3.21 23.58
N PRO A 50 -1.64 3.63 24.44
CA PRO A 50 -1.32 2.93 25.69
C PRO A 50 -2.42 3.01 26.76
N GLY A 51 -3.31 4.00 26.68
CA GLY A 51 -4.42 4.15 27.64
C GLY A 51 -5.62 3.26 27.32
N THR A 52 -5.81 2.89 26.06
CA THR A 52 -6.99 2.13 25.60
C THR A 52 -6.64 0.75 25.04
N ASN A 53 -5.37 0.47 24.77
CA ASN A 53 -4.86 -0.74 24.09
C ASN A 53 -5.57 -1.01 22.74
N ARG A 54 -5.94 0.07 22.03
CA ARG A 54 -6.60 0.02 20.72
C ARG A 54 -5.90 0.96 19.74
N VAL A 55 -6.05 0.67 18.46
CA VAL A 55 -5.67 1.58 17.36
C VAL A 55 -6.86 2.51 17.09
N HIS A 56 -6.57 3.81 16.96
CA HIS A 56 -7.56 4.85 16.66
C HIS A 56 -7.19 5.49 15.33
N THR A 57 -8.15 5.62 14.43
CA THR A 57 -7.99 6.30 13.15
C THR A 57 -8.81 7.60 13.12
N SER A 58 -8.43 8.52 12.25
CA SER A 58 -9.13 9.78 12.01
C SER A 58 -9.97 9.70 10.74
N TYR A 59 -11.27 10.03 10.83
CA TYR A 59 -12.16 10.10 9.66
C TYR A 59 -12.37 11.54 9.21
N ALA A 60 -11.99 11.85 7.98
CA ALA A 60 -12.26 13.15 7.37
C ALA A 60 -13.54 13.11 6.54
N LEU A 61 -14.50 13.96 6.89
CA LEU A 61 -15.81 14.08 6.23
C LEU A 61 -15.75 14.80 4.87
N ALA A 62 -14.85 15.79 4.73
CA ALA A 62 -14.80 16.71 3.59
C ALA A 62 -13.56 16.51 2.70
N ALA A 63 -12.93 15.34 2.76
CA ALA A 63 -11.69 15.06 2.01
C ALA A 63 -11.94 14.45 0.62
N THR A 64 -13.12 13.86 0.37
CA THR A 64 -13.43 13.24 -0.92
C THR A 64 -14.50 14.04 -1.66
N THR A 65 -14.32 14.20 -2.97
CA THR A 65 -15.26 14.92 -3.84
C THR A 65 -16.60 14.20 -4.03
N THR A 66 -16.65 12.91 -3.70
CA THR A 66 -17.84 12.06 -3.84
C THR A 66 -18.62 11.89 -2.53
N GLY A 67 -18.22 12.56 -1.44
CA GLY A 67 -18.88 12.46 -0.13
C GLY A 67 -18.59 11.18 0.66
N ARG A 68 -17.58 10.40 0.27
CA ARG A 68 -17.07 9.27 1.08
C ARG A 68 -16.22 9.81 2.24
N LEU A 69 -16.25 9.11 3.37
CA LEU A 69 -15.28 9.33 4.44
C LEU A 69 -13.91 8.80 4.01
N SER A 70 -12.83 9.48 4.41
CA SER A 70 -11.46 8.96 4.31
C SER A 70 -10.87 8.74 5.69
N SER A 71 -10.07 7.69 5.84
CA SER A 71 -9.35 7.34 7.07
C SER A 71 -7.90 7.81 6.98
N SER A 72 -7.33 8.31 8.08
CA SER A 72 -5.90 8.64 8.21
C SER A 72 -5.38 8.38 9.63
N ASP A 73 -4.09 8.11 9.75
CA ASP A 73 -3.36 8.00 11.03
C ASP A 73 -3.92 6.97 12.04
N PRO A 74 -3.96 5.66 11.72
CA PRO A 74 -3.53 5.03 10.47
C PRO A 74 -4.69 4.75 9.48
N ASN A 75 -4.37 4.53 8.21
CA ASN A 75 -5.30 4.10 7.15
C ASN A 75 -5.04 2.65 6.71
#